data_AF-A0AAD7NI68-F1
#
_entry.id   AF-A0AAD7NI68-F1
#
_cell.length_a   1.000
_cell.length_b   1.000
_cell.length_c   1.000
_cell.angle_alpha   90.00
_cell.angle_beta   90.00
_cell.angle_gamma   90.00
#
_symmetry.space_group_name_H-M   'P 1'
#
loop_
_entity.id
_entity.type
_entity.pdbx_description
1 polymer ?
#
loop_
_entity_poly.entity_id
_entity_poly.type
_entity_poly.pdbx_seq_one_letter_code
_entity_poly.pdbx_strand_id
1 'polypeptide(L)'
;MDLIQAAVKMQGPSIRGRLRANVVPFGAEKVTIVHALQAAQTCLSTMQTDPSASAKRLKRSIEEITLITFIAEYSSILSKVRQLPDGILQLIFLHSDLHGYLYTGNRDSEVEIDTWHITSVCSHWRAILLDMPVWWSCISTSITAGPLCLSRLELFLRRSKNAPLSIALWAREDPDQYQTARPPNPEIVQALTREAGRWKYLSTSRDIELASLPGKHFPSLESLAIASTDGFGKIVYAPKLRAVSLRNVHRAQLGQKPAFALQILQLSANMGSGEMCQPLLSLFPNTIHFTISTKYKTPWRGLPDPNPHLSVRTLVFLGHEMRAYCVLEMLDVLNLPNLERLELIDCCNWDFRSIDSHMKRSGCALKELSLQSIRIRGPQLLELLRILPTLEKLEIIGSWQIPNSITDAVILGLGPTDKPLLSSLTNWVMHGTYLFSTDTLLHMLEYRFGDGKQCRTPTVVDIILRDRSFSVADLERFAALPAAGGRVSLEFLDEDRQ
;
A
#
# COMPACT_ATOMS: atom_id res chain seq x y z
N MET A 1 45.40 18.61 9.56
CA MET A 1 45.88 17.75 8.46
C MET A 1 46.73 16.58 8.94
N ASP A 2 47.65 16.77 9.89
CA ASP A 2 48.51 15.67 10.38
C ASP A 2 47.74 14.53 11.07
N LEU A 3 46.66 14.81 11.79
CA LEU A 3 45.77 13.79 12.36
C LEU A 3 45.01 12.99 11.28
N ILE A 4 44.61 13.65 10.18
CA ILE A 4 43.95 13.00 9.04
C ILE A 4 44.99 12.16 8.28
N GLN A 5 46.19 12.69 8.04
CA GLN A 5 47.29 11.95 7.42
C GLN A 5 47.75 10.78 8.30
N ALA A 6 47.72 10.91 9.63
CA ALA A 6 48.00 9.81 10.55
C ALA A 6 46.89 8.75 10.52
N ALA A 7 45.62 9.14 10.51
CA ALA A 7 44.49 8.23 10.33
C ALA A 7 44.52 7.51 8.96
N VAL A 8 44.93 8.22 7.90
CA VAL A 8 45.16 7.67 6.55
C VAL A 8 46.40 6.76 6.50
N LYS A 9 47.41 6.97 7.36
CA LYS A 9 48.62 6.14 7.46
C LYS A 9 48.46 4.89 8.33
N MET A 10 47.46 4.81 9.22
CA MET A 10 47.17 3.61 10.03
C MET A 10 46.57 2.43 9.23
N GLN A 11 46.91 2.28 7.94
CA GLN A 11 46.29 1.29 7.05
C GLN A 11 46.67 -0.16 7.41
N GLY A 12 45.84 -0.77 8.26
CA GLY A 12 45.38 -2.15 8.05
C GLY A 12 44.58 -2.27 6.74
N PRO A 13 43.81 -3.35 6.49
CA PRO A 13 43.05 -3.50 5.25
C PRO A 13 42.25 -2.22 4.97
N SER A 14 42.35 -1.74 3.72
CA SER A 14 41.68 -0.51 3.24
C SER A 14 40.26 -0.41 3.79
N ILE A 15 39.84 0.78 4.21
CA ILE A 15 38.45 1.11 4.61
C ILE A 15 37.45 0.52 3.62
N ARG A 16 37.76 0.58 2.31
CA ARG A 16 36.95 -0.04 1.25
C ARG A 16 36.87 -1.55 1.35
N GLY A 17 37.96 -2.22 1.72
CA GLY A 17 37.99 -3.65 2.04
C GLY A 17 37.09 -3.99 3.22
N ARG A 18 37.12 -3.19 4.29
CA ARG A 18 36.23 -3.35 5.46
C ARG A 18 34.77 -3.07 5.13
N LEU A 19 34.52 -2.05 4.31
CA LEU A 19 33.19 -1.73 3.79
C LEU A 19 32.61 -2.91 3.01
N ARG A 20 33.41 -3.48 2.10
CA ARG A 20 33.04 -4.67 1.34
C ARG A 20 32.81 -5.88 2.23
N ALA A 21 33.75 -6.21 3.11
CA ALA A 21 33.70 -7.43 3.93
C ALA A 21 32.69 -7.40 5.10
N ASN A 22 32.05 -6.26 5.37
CA ASN A 22 31.20 -6.05 6.56
C ASN A 22 31.88 -6.33 7.91
N VAL A 23 33.19 -6.10 7.99
CA VAL A 23 33.91 -6.22 9.27
C VAL A 23 33.62 -4.97 10.11
N VAL A 24 32.89 -5.16 11.20
CA VAL A 24 32.58 -4.10 12.16
C VAL A 24 33.80 -3.87 13.06
N PRO A 25 34.28 -2.63 13.21
CA PRO A 25 35.33 -2.31 14.16
C PRO A 25 34.89 -2.58 15.60
N PHE A 26 35.78 -3.15 16.41
CA PHE A 26 35.55 -3.44 17.83
C PHE A 26 36.69 -2.93 18.70
N GLY A 27 36.43 -2.78 20.01
CA GLY A 27 37.44 -2.39 21.00
C GLY A 27 38.14 -1.06 20.68
N ALA A 28 39.48 -1.05 20.81
CA ALA A 28 40.31 0.13 20.58
C ALA A 28 40.19 0.69 19.15
N GLU A 29 39.97 -0.17 18.14
CA GLU A 29 39.81 0.28 16.76
C GLU A 29 38.58 1.19 16.60
N LYS A 30 37.45 0.78 17.18
CA LYS A 30 36.22 1.57 17.14
C LYS A 30 36.42 2.94 17.77
N VAL A 31 37.14 3.00 18.91
CA VAL A 31 37.46 4.25 19.60
C VAL A 31 38.29 5.18 18.70
N THR A 32 39.32 4.65 18.04
CA THR A 32 40.15 5.43 17.11
C THR A 32 39.33 5.98 15.93
N ILE A 33 38.45 5.18 15.34
CA ILE A 33 37.58 5.59 14.22
C ILE A 33 36.61 6.69 14.66
N VAL A 34 36.03 6.59 15.85
CA VAL A 34 35.12 7.61 16.40
C VAL A 34 35.87 8.93 16.63
N HIS A 35 37.06 8.90 17.22
CA HIS A 35 37.86 10.12 17.40
C HIS A 35 38.26 10.76 16.06
N ALA A 36 38.64 9.95 15.07
CA ALA A 36 38.97 10.45 13.73
C ALA A 36 37.76 11.12 13.05
N LEU A 37 36.56 10.54 13.20
CA LEU A 37 35.31 11.13 12.72
C LEU A 37 35.00 12.47 13.38
N GLN A 38 35.11 12.56 14.70
CA GLN A 38 34.89 13.80 15.44
C GLN A 38 35.87 14.89 15.00
N ALA A 39 37.16 14.57 14.87
CA ALA A 39 38.16 15.52 14.39
C ALA A 39 37.89 16.00 12.95
N ALA A 40 37.45 15.11 12.06
CA ALA A 40 37.08 15.46 10.69
C ALA A 40 35.85 16.37 10.64
N GLN A 41 34.83 16.08 11.47
CA GLN A 41 33.61 16.91 11.59
C GLN A 41 33.93 18.30 12.13
N THR A 42 34.73 18.41 13.19
CA THR A 42 35.18 19.71 13.71
C THR A 42 35.93 20.51 12.64
N CYS A 43 36.83 19.86 11.90
CA CYS A 43 37.57 20.51 10.82
C CYS A 43 36.63 21.03 9.71
N LEU A 44 35.65 20.22 9.30
CA LEU A 44 34.65 20.60 8.30
C LEU A 44 33.81 21.80 8.78
N SER A 45 33.34 21.79 10.04
CA SER A 45 32.58 22.90 10.60
C SER A 45 33.39 24.19 10.66
N THR A 46 34.66 24.14 11.10
CA THR A 46 35.56 25.31 11.07
C THR A 46 35.77 25.83 9.64
N MET A 47 35.87 24.93 8.66
CA MET A 47 35.94 25.28 7.24
C MET A 47 34.64 25.83 6.67
N GLN A 48 33.49 25.66 7.30
CA GLN A 48 32.23 26.26 6.83
C GLN A 48 32.00 27.65 7.45
N THR A 49 32.57 27.92 8.63
CA THR A 49 32.37 29.18 9.37
C THR A 49 33.32 30.32 9.00
N ASP A 50 34.40 30.09 8.24
CA ASP A 50 35.36 31.14 7.85
C ASP A 50 35.13 31.67 6.41
N PRO A 51 34.38 32.78 6.23
CA PRO A 51 34.09 33.34 4.90
C PRO A 51 35.28 34.07 4.23
N SER A 52 36.43 34.24 4.90
CA SER A 52 37.46 35.22 4.49
C SER A 52 38.46 34.78 3.40
N ALA A 53 38.42 33.52 2.95
CA ALA A 53 39.46 32.96 2.06
C ALA A 53 39.03 32.81 0.58
N SER A 54 38.78 33.94 -0.10
CA SER A 54 38.39 33.97 -1.53
C SER A 54 39.47 33.48 -2.49
N ALA A 55 40.76 33.66 -2.16
CA ALA A 55 41.89 33.37 -3.05
C ALA A 55 42.31 31.89 -3.09
N LYS A 56 41.75 31.02 -2.23
CA LYS A 56 42.08 29.58 -2.14
C LYS A 56 40.87 28.66 -2.33
N ARG A 57 39.82 29.11 -3.03
CA ARG A 57 38.54 28.39 -3.19
C ARG A 57 38.69 26.95 -3.69
N LEU A 58 39.50 26.71 -4.72
CA LEU A 58 39.65 25.36 -5.31
C LEU A 58 40.30 24.37 -4.33
N LYS A 59 41.40 24.76 -3.68
CA LYS A 59 42.09 23.89 -2.70
C LYS A 59 41.17 23.57 -1.51
N ARG A 60 40.45 24.58 -1.01
CA ARG A 60 39.48 24.41 0.09
C ARG A 60 38.35 23.46 -0.30
N SER A 61 37.79 23.59 -1.51
CA SER A 61 36.72 22.72 -2.00
C SER A 61 37.17 21.26 -2.14
N ILE A 62 38.40 21.02 -2.60
CA ILE A 62 38.96 19.67 -2.67
C ILE A 62 39.12 19.08 -1.26
N GLU A 63 39.64 19.85 -0.30
CA GLU A 63 39.79 19.43 1.10
C GLU A 63 38.44 19.14 1.76
N GLU A 64 37.44 19.98 1.49
CA GLU A 64 36.05 19.80 1.96
C GLU A 64 35.42 18.52 1.40
N ILE A 65 35.49 18.29 0.07
CA ILE A 65 34.99 17.07 -0.56
C ILE A 65 35.71 15.83 0.02
N THR A 66 37.01 15.94 0.28
CA THR A 66 37.80 14.87 0.90
C THR A 66 37.32 14.56 2.32
N LEU A 67 37.07 15.58 3.14
CA LEU A 67 36.52 15.43 4.49
C LEU A 67 35.12 14.84 4.48
N ILE A 68 34.24 15.31 3.60
CA ILE A 68 32.88 14.79 3.45
C ILE A 68 32.92 13.30 3.07
N THR A 69 33.75 12.94 2.08
CA THR A 69 33.93 11.55 1.65
C THR A 69 34.47 10.69 2.80
N PHE A 70 35.46 11.19 3.54
CA PHE A 70 36.03 10.51 4.70
C PHE A 70 34.97 10.28 5.80
N ILE A 71 34.22 11.32 6.16
CA ILE A 71 33.16 11.24 7.16
C ILE A 71 32.10 10.24 6.73
N ALA A 72 31.67 10.26 5.46
CA ALA A 72 30.70 9.33 4.92
C ALA A 72 31.18 7.87 4.97
N GLU A 73 32.40 7.59 4.51
CA GLU A 73 32.97 6.22 4.51
C GLU A 73 33.11 5.68 5.93
N TYR A 74 33.65 6.47 6.87
CA TYR A 74 33.86 6.04 8.26
C TYR A 74 32.54 5.93 9.04
N SER A 75 31.60 6.85 8.82
CA SER A 75 30.26 6.76 9.42
C SER A 75 29.52 5.53 8.90
N SER A 76 29.66 5.21 7.62
CA SER A 76 29.12 3.98 7.03
C SER A 76 29.70 2.74 7.72
N ILE A 77 31.02 2.72 8.01
CA ILE A 77 31.63 1.59 8.72
C ILE A 77 31.01 1.35 10.09
N LEU A 78 30.72 2.43 10.83
CA LEU A 78 30.13 2.39 12.17
C LEU A 78 28.60 2.27 12.18
N SER A 79 27.97 2.20 11.01
CA SER A 79 26.51 2.14 10.91
C SER A 79 25.94 0.99 11.74
N LYS A 80 24.86 1.27 12.47
CA LYS A 80 24.16 0.28 13.32
C LYS A 80 23.66 -0.92 12.50
N VAL A 81 23.32 -0.71 11.22
CA VAL A 81 22.83 -1.78 10.34
C VAL A 81 23.88 -2.89 10.14
N ARG A 82 25.17 -2.57 10.20
CA ARG A 82 26.26 -3.53 10.01
C ARG A 82 26.49 -4.42 11.24
N GLN A 83 25.94 -4.01 12.38
CA GLN A 83 25.99 -4.73 13.64
C GLN A 83 24.78 -5.66 13.84
N LEU A 84 23.82 -5.63 12.93
CA LEU A 84 22.63 -6.46 13.03
C LEU A 84 23.00 -7.93 12.74
N PRO A 85 22.45 -8.90 13.50
CA PRO A 85 22.57 -10.31 13.17
C PRO A 85 21.98 -10.62 11.79
N ASP A 86 22.51 -11.63 11.11
CA ASP A 86 22.05 -12.08 9.79
C ASP A 86 20.54 -12.31 9.77
N GLY A 87 19.96 -12.93 10.80
CA GLY A 87 18.51 -13.16 10.88
C GLY A 87 17.68 -11.87 10.88
N ILE A 88 18.19 -10.79 11.49
CA ILE A 88 17.52 -9.48 11.47
C ILE A 88 17.67 -8.83 10.09
N LEU A 89 18.85 -8.93 9.47
CA LEU A 89 19.06 -8.45 8.10
C LEU A 89 18.16 -9.19 7.10
N GLN A 90 18.02 -10.52 7.23
CA GLN A 90 17.10 -11.33 6.42
C GLN A 90 15.65 -10.85 6.58
N LEU A 91 15.21 -10.57 7.80
CA LEU A 91 13.88 -10.02 8.06
C LEU A 91 13.71 -8.63 7.46
N ILE A 92 14.71 -7.74 7.60
CA ILE A 92 14.71 -6.41 6.97
C ILE A 92 14.60 -6.54 5.45
N PHE A 93 15.37 -7.43 4.83
CA PHE A 93 15.28 -7.67 3.39
C PHE A 93 13.89 -8.17 3.02
N LEU A 94 13.38 -9.21 3.70
CA LEU A 94 12.05 -9.76 3.42
C LEU A 94 10.91 -8.74 3.53
N HIS A 95 11.04 -7.73 4.39
CA HIS A 95 10.04 -6.67 4.59
C HIS A 95 10.38 -5.37 3.84
N SER A 96 11.58 -5.24 3.26
CA SER A 96 11.86 -4.14 2.36
C SER A 96 10.92 -4.31 1.17
N ASP A 97 10.06 -3.33 0.94
CA ASP A 97 8.83 -3.43 0.13
C ASP A 97 9.09 -3.56 -1.40
N LEU A 98 10.24 -4.13 -1.76
CA LEU A 98 10.59 -4.61 -3.09
C LEU A 98 9.60 -5.64 -3.65
N HIS A 99 8.74 -6.20 -2.79
CA HIS A 99 7.69 -7.14 -3.17
C HIS A 99 6.31 -6.48 -3.36
N GLY A 100 6.05 -5.29 -2.79
CA GLY A 100 4.77 -4.59 -2.84
C GLY A 100 4.38 -4.11 -4.25
N TYR A 101 5.35 -3.89 -5.13
CA TYR A 101 5.11 -3.41 -6.50
C TYR A 101 4.47 -4.46 -7.44
N LEU A 102 4.27 -5.71 -7.00
CA LEU A 102 3.46 -6.66 -7.76
C LEU A 102 1.96 -6.30 -7.73
N TYR A 103 1.52 -5.40 -6.84
CA TYR A 103 0.11 -5.09 -6.61
C TYR A 103 -0.39 -3.73 -7.10
N THR A 104 0.43 -2.68 -7.19
CA THR A 104 -0.06 -1.34 -7.55
C THR A 104 0.44 -0.93 -8.93
N GLY A 105 -0.42 -1.04 -9.94
CA GLY A 105 -0.11 -0.75 -11.34
C GLY A 105 0.13 0.73 -11.67
N ASN A 106 0.87 1.47 -10.85
CA ASN A 106 1.25 2.85 -11.12
C ASN A 106 2.74 2.89 -11.45
N ARG A 107 3.06 3.17 -12.73
CA ARG A 107 4.42 3.08 -13.32
C ARG A 107 5.25 4.36 -13.18
N ASP A 108 4.70 5.40 -12.56
CA ASP A 108 5.20 6.77 -12.80
C ASP A 108 6.11 7.35 -11.69
N SER A 109 6.49 6.59 -10.65
CA SER A 109 7.41 7.10 -9.62
C SER A 109 8.79 6.42 -9.68
N GLU A 110 9.76 7.23 -10.08
CA GLU A 110 11.19 6.97 -10.18
C GLU A 110 11.81 6.51 -8.86
N VAL A 111 12.40 5.32 -8.90
CA VAL A 111 13.56 4.75 -8.17
C VAL A 111 13.21 3.32 -7.77
N GLU A 112 13.20 2.44 -8.78
CA GLU A 112 13.19 1.00 -8.53
C GLU A 112 14.54 0.62 -7.89
N ILE A 113 14.54 0.35 -6.59
CA ILE A 113 15.70 -0.28 -5.93
C ILE A 113 15.76 -1.72 -6.44
N ASP A 114 16.42 -1.95 -7.57
CA ASP A 114 16.59 -3.30 -8.10
C ASP A 114 17.30 -4.19 -7.07
N THR A 115 16.96 -5.48 -7.02
CA THR A 115 17.67 -6.53 -6.25
C THR A 115 19.19 -6.40 -6.37
N TRP A 116 19.69 -5.97 -7.53
CA TRP A 116 21.10 -5.74 -7.76
C TRP A 116 21.71 -4.65 -6.87
N HIS A 117 20.98 -3.59 -6.56
CA HIS A 117 21.44 -2.52 -5.68
C HIS A 117 21.67 -3.03 -4.26
N ILE A 118 20.76 -3.83 -3.71
CA ILE A 118 20.96 -4.38 -2.36
C ILE A 118 22.13 -5.37 -2.34
N THR A 119 22.23 -6.22 -3.37
CA THR A 119 23.38 -7.14 -3.47
C THR A 119 24.72 -6.44 -3.69
N SER A 120 24.73 -5.17 -4.12
CA SER A 120 25.96 -4.40 -4.37
C SER A 120 26.42 -3.56 -3.17
N VAL A 121 25.61 -3.44 -2.10
CA VAL A 121 25.95 -2.67 -0.89
C VAL A 121 27.26 -3.16 -0.26
N CYS A 122 27.32 -4.45 0.10
CA CYS A 122 28.53 -5.09 0.61
C CYS A 122 28.51 -6.61 0.34
N SER A 123 29.65 -7.28 0.48
CA SER A 123 29.76 -8.72 0.22
C SER A 123 28.98 -9.56 1.23
N HIS A 124 28.81 -9.08 2.45
CA HIS A 124 28.02 -9.77 3.47
C HIS A 124 26.52 -9.75 3.16
N TRP A 125 25.96 -8.58 2.78
CA TRP A 125 24.57 -8.50 2.32
C TRP A 125 24.34 -9.37 1.09
N ARG A 126 25.31 -9.37 0.17
CA ARG A 126 25.30 -10.26 -0.99
C ARG A 126 25.24 -11.73 -0.58
N ALA A 127 26.09 -12.16 0.35
CA ALA A 127 26.12 -13.54 0.84
C ALA A 127 24.77 -13.94 1.46
N ILE A 128 24.25 -13.11 2.37
CA ILE A 128 22.92 -13.33 2.99
C ILE A 128 21.85 -13.50 1.91
N LEU A 129 21.76 -12.58 0.96
CA LEU A 129 20.74 -12.63 -0.09
C LEU A 129 20.89 -13.84 -1.02
N LEU A 130 22.13 -14.25 -1.34
CA LEU A 130 22.39 -15.45 -2.14
C LEU A 130 21.90 -16.73 -1.44
N ASP A 131 21.89 -16.74 -0.12
CA ASP A 131 21.43 -17.85 0.71
C ASP A 131 19.92 -17.80 1.04
N MET A 132 19.19 -16.80 0.53
CA MET A 132 17.74 -16.64 0.72
C MET A 132 16.95 -16.97 -0.56
N PRO A 133 16.54 -18.23 -0.83
CA PRO A 133 15.78 -18.57 -2.03
C PRO A 133 14.48 -17.78 -2.21
N VAL A 134 13.78 -17.45 -1.11
CA VAL A 134 12.56 -16.62 -1.12
C VAL A 134 12.79 -15.24 -1.72
N TRP A 135 13.98 -14.65 -1.52
CA TRP A 135 14.32 -13.36 -2.11
C TRP A 135 14.27 -13.40 -3.64
N TRP A 136 14.77 -14.50 -4.22
CA TRP A 136 14.83 -14.71 -5.67
C TRP A 136 13.53 -15.26 -6.25
N SER A 137 12.54 -15.59 -5.40
CA SER A 137 11.25 -16.14 -5.85
C SER A 137 10.25 -15.07 -6.29
N CYS A 138 10.55 -13.79 -6.03
CA CYS A 138 9.77 -12.66 -6.50
C CYS A 138 10.35 -12.14 -7.82
N ILE A 139 9.59 -12.28 -8.89
CA ILE A 139 10.02 -12.03 -10.26
C ILE A 139 9.07 -11.00 -10.88
N SER A 140 9.57 -9.81 -11.18
CA SER A 140 8.89 -8.83 -12.02
C SER A 140 9.63 -8.73 -13.34
N THR A 141 8.97 -9.05 -14.45
CA THR A 141 9.65 -9.03 -15.75
C THR A 141 8.72 -8.70 -16.91
N SER A 142 9.30 -8.10 -17.95
CA SER A 142 8.59 -7.86 -19.19
C SER A 142 8.54 -9.11 -20.04
N ILE A 143 7.33 -9.53 -20.42
CA ILE A 143 7.15 -10.71 -21.30
C ILE A 143 7.64 -10.47 -22.72
N THR A 144 7.80 -9.22 -23.12
CA THR A 144 8.27 -8.83 -24.46
C THR A 144 9.77 -8.50 -24.47
N ALA A 145 10.50 -8.85 -23.40
CA ALA A 145 11.90 -8.51 -23.26
C ALA A 145 12.82 -9.35 -24.13
N GLY A 146 14.00 -8.78 -24.42
CA GLY A 146 15.06 -9.45 -25.19
C GLY A 146 15.89 -10.45 -24.36
N PRO A 147 16.93 -11.04 -24.97
CA PRO A 147 17.72 -12.15 -24.40
C PRO A 147 18.34 -11.89 -23.02
N LEU A 148 18.79 -10.65 -22.75
CA LEU A 148 19.35 -10.27 -21.45
C LEU A 148 18.35 -10.48 -20.30
N CYS A 149 17.06 -10.33 -20.58
CA CYS A 149 16.00 -10.54 -19.60
C CYS A 149 15.80 -12.02 -19.30
N LEU A 150 15.89 -12.87 -20.32
CA LEU A 150 15.83 -14.32 -20.15
C LEU A 150 16.97 -14.82 -19.27
N SER A 151 18.22 -14.39 -19.51
CA SER A 151 19.35 -14.80 -18.67
C SER A 151 19.20 -14.37 -17.20
N ARG A 152 18.61 -13.19 -16.96
CA ARG A 152 18.27 -12.75 -15.59
C ARG A 152 17.17 -13.60 -14.99
N LEU A 153 16.09 -13.86 -15.73
CA LEU A 153 15.00 -14.72 -15.30
C LEU A 153 15.51 -16.11 -14.90
N GLU A 154 16.30 -16.76 -15.73
CA GLU A 154 16.88 -18.08 -15.44
C GLU A 154 17.75 -18.07 -14.18
N LEU A 155 18.48 -16.98 -13.95
CA LEU A 155 19.23 -16.81 -12.71
C LEU A 155 18.31 -16.72 -11.48
N PHE A 156 17.20 -15.97 -11.55
CA PHE A 156 16.20 -15.89 -10.48
C PHE A 156 15.54 -17.26 -10.24
N LEU A 157 15.12 -17.95 -11.30
CA LEU A 157 14.52 -19.29 -11.21
C LEU A 157 15.47 -20.31 -10.59
N ARG A 158 16.76 -20.27 -10.95
CA ARG A 158 17.80 -21.13 -10.35
C ARG A 158 18.05 -20.80 -8.89
N ARG A 159 18.13 -19.51 -8.52
CA ARG A 159 18.41 -19.09 -7.14
C ARG A 159 17.22 -19.27 -6.20
N SER A 160 15.99 -19.19 -6.73
CA SER A 160 14.78 -19.45 -5.95
C SER A 160 14.60 -20.90 -5.55
N LYS A 161 15.36 -21.84 -6.15
CA LYS A 161 15.32 -23.28 -5.82
C LYS A 161 13.87 -23.81 -5.82
N ASN A 162 13.36 -24.25 -4.67
CA ASN A 162 11.99 -24.74 -4.51
C ASN A 162 11.06 -23.74 -3.82
N ALA A 163 11.49 -22.48 -3.65
CA ALA A 163 10.66 -21.46 -3.03
C ALA A 163 9.42 -21.15 -3.90
N PRO A 164 8.25 -20.88 -3.29
CA PRO A 164 7.05 -20.48 -4.01
C PRO A 164 7.27 -19.17 -4.77
N LEU A 165 6.88 -19.14 -6.04
CA LEU A 165 7.13 -18.02 -6.94
C LEU A 165 6.01 -16.97 -6.86
N SER A 166 6.42 -15.70 -6.78
CA SER A 166 5.56 -14.52 -6.89
C SER A 166 5.93 -13.79 -8.18
N ILE A 167 5.10 -13.90 -9.21
CA ILE A 167 5.45 -13.45 -10.56
C ILE A 167 4.54 -12.28 -10.95
N ALA A 168 5.11 -11.14 -11.33
CA ALA A 168 4.41 -10.11 -12.11
C ALA A 168 5.00 -10.01 -13.51
N LEU A 169 4.10 -10.13 -14.47
CA LEU A 169 4.39 -10.07 -15.88
C LEU A 169 3.78 -8.80 -16.43
N TRP A 170 4.58 -8.03 -17.13
CA TRP A 170 4.10 -6.83 -17.79
C TRP A 170 4.53 -6.79 -19.24
N ALA A 171 3.78 -6.09 -20.07
CA ALA A 171 4.22 -5.77 -21.41
C ALA A 171 4.66 -4.31 -21.47
N ARG A 172 5.75 -4.05 -22.19
CA ARG A 172 6.10 -2.67 -22.50
C ARG A 172 5.07 -2.18 -23.50
N GLU A 173 4.28 -1.20 -23.09
CA GLU A 173 3.45 -0.45 -24.01
C GLU A 173 4.38 0.54 -24.68
N ASP A 174 4.45 0.47 -26.00
CA ASP A 174 5.12 1.49 -26.79
C ASP A 174 4.10 2.61 -26.96
N PRO A 175 4.29 3.79 -26.33
CA PRO A 175 3.32 4.88 -26.38
C PRO A 175 2.99 5.32 -27.80
N ASP A 176 3.90 5.09 -28.74
CA ASP A 176 3.76 5.51 -30.13
C ASP A 176 3.05 4.44 -31.00
N GLN A 177 2.85 3.22 -30.48
CA GLN A 177 2.26 2.10 -31.21
C GLN A 177 1.04 1.51 -30.49
N TYR A 178 -0.02 2.32 -30.40
CA TYR A 178 -1.33 1.91 -29.87
C TYR A 178 -1.98 0.71 -30.60
N GLN A 179 -1.40 0.20 -31.70
CA GLN A 179 -2.08 -0.75 -32.59
C GLN A 179 -1.47 -2.15 -32.68
N THR A 180 -0.21 -2.39 -32.31
CA THR A 180 0.34 -3.77 -32.32
C THR A 180 1.19 -4.05 -31.08
N ALA A 181 0.54 -4.59 -30.06
CA ALA A 181 1.20 -5.23 -28.94
C ALA A 181 2.23 -6.24 -29.45
N ARG A 182 3.53 -6.06 -29.14
CA ARG A 182 4.54 -7.08 -29.41
C ARG A 182 4.12 -8.42 -28.77
N PRO A 183 4.26 -9.54 -29.49
CA PRO A 183 3.92 -10.84 -28.93
C PRO A 183 4.83 -11.17 -27.74
N PRO A 184 4.34 -11.98 -26.77
CA PRO A 184 5.19 -12.49 -25.69
C PRO A 184 6.39 -13.24 -26.26
N ASN A 185 7.56 -13.08 -25.63
CA ASN A 185 8.75 -13.85 -25.95
C ASN A 185 8.51 -15.31 -25.52
N PRO A 186 8.49 -16.28 -26.46
CA PRO A 186 8.15 -17.66 -26.16
C PRO A 186 9.14 -18.32 -25.20
N GLU A 187 10.42 -17.93 -25.21
CA GLU A 187 11.44 -18.49 -24.32
C GLU A 187 11.20 -18.09 -22.87
N ILE A 188 10.78 -16.83 -22.62
CA ILE A 188 10.41 -16.33 -21.30
C ILE A 188 9.18 -17.08 -20.78
N VAL A 189 8.14 -17.19 -21.61
CA VAL A 189 6.90 -17.91 -21.25
C VAL A 189 7.22 -19.38 -20.95
N GLN A 190 8.04 -20.03 -21.76
CA GLN A 190 8.45 -21.41 -21.55
C GLN A 190 9.23 -21.59 -20.24
N ALA A 191 10.22 -20.72 -19.98
CA ALA A 191 11.02 -20.76 -18.76
C ALA A 191 10.14 -20.62 -17.49
N LEU A 192 9.18 -19.70 -17.51
CA LEU A 192 8.23 -19.53 -16.41
C LEU A 192 7.30 -20.74 -16.25
N THR A 193 6.77 -21.27 -17.35
CA THR A 193 5.76 -22.34 -17.30
C THR A 193 6.33 -23.64 -16.76
N ARG A 194 7.62 -23.92 -16.98
CA ARG A 194 8.31 -25.06 -16.35
C ARG A 194 8.19 -25.05 -14.82
N GLU A 195 7.94 -23.88 -14.24
CA GLU A 195 7.86 -23.64 -12.80
C GLU A 195 6.42 -23.44 -12.30
N ALA A 196 5.41 -23.68 -13.13
CA ALA A 196 3.99 -23.46 -12.82
C ALA A 196 3.52 -24.20 -11.55
N GLY A 197 4.12 -25.34 -11.23
CA GLY A 197 3.80 -26.13 -10.03
C GLY A 197 4.04 -25.39 -8.71
N ARG A 198 4.95 -24.40 -8.71
CA ARG A 198 5.32 -23.61 -7.52
C ARG A 198 4.89 -22.14 -7.61
N TRP A 199 4.10 -21.76 -8.61
CA TRP A 199 3.53 -20.41 -8.65
C TRP A 199 2.55 -20.23 -7.49
N LYS A 200 2.80 -19.23 -6.65
CA LYS A 200 1.95 -18.85 -5.52
C LYS A 200 1.14 -17.60 -5.83
N TYR A 201 1.78 -16.62 -6.48
CA TYR A 201 1.14 -15.39 -6.93
C TYR A 201 1.50 -15.17 -8.40
N LEU A 202 0.50 -14.90 -9.23
CA LEU A 202 0.71 -14.52 -10.63
C LEU A 202 -0.08 -13.24 -10.92
N SER A 203 0.59 -12.24 -11.45
CA SER A 203 0.00 -10.99 -11.94
C SER A 203 0.42 -10.77 -13.38
N THR A 204 -0.50 -10.44 -14.27
CA THR A 204 -0.20 -10.10 -15.65
C THR A 204 -0.96 -8.87 -16.13
N SER A 205 -0.24 -7.93 -16.75
CA SER A 205 -0.82 -6.70 -17.30
C SER A 205 -1.47 -6.90 -18.67
N ARG A 206 -1.24 -8.04 -19.31
CA ARG A 206 -1.84 -8.42 -20.59
C ARG A 206 -2.49 -9.79 -20.51
N ASP A 207 -3.26 -10.08 -21.53
CA ASP A 207 -3.72 -11.43 -21.84
C ASP A 207 -2.52 -12.21 -22.34
N ILE A 208 -1.69 -12.61 -21.39
CA ILE A 208 -0.92 -13.81 -21.58
C ILE A 208 -2.01 -14.86 -21.67
N GLU A 209 -2.15 -15.46 -22.83
CA GLU A 209 -3.01 -16.60 -22.99
C GLU A 209 -2.55 -17.65 -21.97
N LEU A 210 -3.13 -17.65 -20.77
CA LEU A 210 -2.94 -18.73 -19.80
C LEU A 210 -3.30 -20.06 -20.46
N ALA A 211 -4.16 -20.01 -21.47
CA ALA A 211 -4.46 -21.06 -22.43
C ALA A 211 -3.22 -21.71 -23.05
N SER A 212 -2.24 -20.89 -23.42
CA SER A 212 -1.00 -21.27 -24.09
C SER A 212 0.04 -21.84 -23.13
N LEU A 213 -0.15 -21.66 -21.82
CA LEU A 213 0.76 -22.23 -20.82
C LEU A 213 0.54 -23.74 -20.79
N PRO A 214 1.55 -24.56 -21.14
CA PRO A 214 1.45 -26.00 -21.01
C PRO A 214 1.14 -26.39 -19.56
N GLY A 215 0.15 -27.25 -19.38
CA GLY A 215 -0.04 -27.97 -18.14
C GLY A 215 -1.11 -27.48 -17.18
N LYS A 216 -1.96 -26.47 -17.49
CA LYS A 216 -3.26 -26.06 -16.85
C LYS A 216 -3.53 -26.31 -15.34
N HIS A 217 -2.49 -26.61 -14.58
CA HIS A 217 -2.49 -27.12 -13.21
C HIS A 217 -1.55 -26.22 -12.42
N PHE A 218 -2.12 -25.49 -11.49
CA PHE A 218 -1.44 -24.53 -10.63
C PHE A 218 -1.69 -24.92 -9.17
N PRO A 219 -1.10 -26.04 -8.68
CA PRO A 219 -1.41 -26.62 -7.38
C PRO A 219 -1.07 -25.71 -6.19
N SER A 220 -0.14 -24.77 -6.38
CA SER A 220 0.32 -23.83 -5.35
C SER A 220 -0.27 -22.43 -5.47
N LEU A 221 -1.05 -22.15 -6.52
CA LEU A 221 -1.49 -20.79 -6.84
C LEU A 221 -2.56 -20.33 -5.86
N GLU A 222 -2.28 -19.24 -5.16
CA GLU A 222 -3.14 -18.65 -4.14
C GLU A 222 -3.78 -17.35 -4.62
N SER A 223 -3.07 -16.56 -5.43
CA SER A 223 -3.58 -15.33 -6.04
C SER A 223 -3.29 -15.25 -7.53
N LEU A 224 -4.28 -14.79 -8.29
CA LEU A 224 -4.19 -14.57 -9.72
C LEU A 224 -4.71 -13.16 -10.08
N ALA A 225 -3.88 -12.32 -10.69
CA ALA A 225 -4.29 -11.07 -11.29
C ALA A 225 -4.08 -11.13 -12.81
N ILE A 226 -5.15 -10.96 -13.59
CA ILE A 226 -5.12 -11.05 -15.06
C ILE A 226 -5.83 -9.86 -15.68
N ALA A 227 -5.41 -9.51 -16.90
CA ALA A 227 -5.88 -8.32 -17.59
C ALA A 227 -7.22 -8.47 -18.31
N SER A 228 -7.66 -9.71 -18.57
CA SER A 228 -8.94 -10.07 -19.19
C SER A 228 -9.44 -11.41 -18.65
N THR A 229 -10.73 -11.65 -18.86
CA THR A 229 -11.43 -12.91 -18.55
C THR A 229 -11.08 -14.06 -19.47
N ASP A 230 -10.47 -13.80 -20.63
CA ASP A 230 -10.35 -14.76 -21.73
C ASP A 230 -9.44 -15.97 -21.42
N GLY A 231 -8.58 -15.81 -20.41
CA GLY A 231 -7.74 -16.87 -19.87
C GLY A 231 -8.35 -17.59 -18.65
N PHE A 232 -9.33 -16.99 -17.98
CA PHE A 232 -9.77 -17.44 -16.66
C PHE A 232 -10.48 -18.79 -16.70
N GLY A 233 -11.43 -18.95 -17.64
CA GLY A 233 -12.18 -20.21 -17.81
C GLY A 233 -11.31 -21.39 -18.25
N LYS A 234 -10.04 -21.18 -18.58
CA LYS A 234 -9.11 -22.21 -19.04
C LYS A 234 -8.25 -22.78 -17.90
N ILE A 235 -8.36 -22.25 -16.69
CA ILE A 235 -7.69 -22.76 -15.50
C ILE A 235 -8.43 -24.02 -15.04
N VAL A 236 -7.82 -25.18 -15.26
CA VAL A 236 -8.45 -26.48 -14.95
C VAL A 236 -8.31 -26.82 -13.47
N TYR A 237 -7.16 -26.53 -12.87
CA TYR A 237 -6.88 -26.95 -11.50
C TYR A 237 -6.03 -25.95 -10.74
N ALA A 238 -6.63 -25.28 -9.75
CA ALA A 238 -5.94 -24.39 -8.82
C ALA A 238 -6.61 -24.48 -7.43
N PRO A 239 -6.38 -25.59 -6.69
CA PRO A 239 -7.15 -25.89 -5.47
C PRO A 239 -6.91 -24.91 -4.32
N LYS A 240 -5.79 -24.18 -4.33
CA LYS A 240 -5.44 -23.17 -3.32
C LYS A 240 -5.84 -21.75 -3.74
N LEU A 241 -6.42 -21.57 -4.92
CA LEU A 241 -6.73 -20.25 -5.45
C LEU A 241 -7.83 -19.63 -4.60
N ARG A 242 -7.48 -18.53 -3.91
CA ARG A 242 -8.35 -17.82 -2.98
C ARG A 242 -8.57 -16.36 -3.38
N ALA A 243 -7.65 -15.79 -4.16
CA ALA A 243 -7.71 -14.41 -4.61
C ALA A 243 -7.66 -14.32 -6.14
N VAL A 244 -8.60 -13.60 -6.73
CA VAL A 244 -8.60 -13.31 -8.17
C VAL A 244 -8.83 -11.83 -8.40
N SER A 245 -7.96 -11.21 -9.21
CA SER A 245 -8.09 -9.85 -9.70
C SER A 245 -8.27 -9.87 -11.22
N LEU A 246 -9.44 -9.47 -11.70
CA LEU A 246 -9.75 -9.42 -13.13
C LEU A 246 -9.78 -7.96 -13.57
N ARG A 247 -8.92 -7.60 -14.52
CA ARG A 247 -9.04 -6.32 -15.24
C ARG A 247 -9.84 -6.56 -16.53
N ASN A 248 -10.42 -5.50 -17.09
CA ASN A 248 -11.15 -5.49 -18.38
C ASN A 248 -12.08 -6.70 -18.59
N VAL A 249 -13.02 -6.92 -17.66
CA VAL A 249 -13.94 -8.05 -17.77
C VAL A 249 -14.91 -7.89 -18.96
N HIS A 250 -14.99 -8.89 -19.85
CA HIS A 250 -15.90 -8.93 -21.01
C HIS A 250 -16.92 -10.10 -20.90
N ARG A 251 -18.17 -9.88 -21.35
CA ARG A 251 -19.33 -10.77 -21.06
C ARG A 251 -19.22 -12.18 -21.61
N ALA A 252 -18.56 -12.35 -22.74
CA ALA A 252 -18.75 -13.51 -23.58
C ALA A 252 -18.06 -14.81 -23.09
N GLN A 253 -17.26 -14.79 -22.02
CA GLN A 253 -16.24 -15.85 -21.84
C GLN A 253 -16.25 -16.60 -20.50
N LEU A 254 -17.21 -16.34 -19.61
CA LEU A 254 -17.31 -17.04 -18.32
C LEU A 254 -18.25 -18.27 -18.43
N GLY A 255 -17.92 -19.21 -19.31
CA GLY A 255 -18.82 -20.32 -19.66
C GLY A 255 -18.93 -21.44 -18.62
N GLN A 256 -18.03 -21.52 -17.64
CA GLN A 256 -18.02 -22.60 -16.66
C GLN A 256 -17.76 -22.09 -15.24
N LYS A 257 -18.50 -22.66 -14.28
CA LYS A 257 -18.28 -22.41 -12.85
C LYS A 257 -16.93 -23.01 -12.44
N PRO A 258 -16.00 -22.21 -11.94
CA PRO A 258 -14.72 -22.72 -11.47
C PRO A 258 -14.91 -23.65 -10.26
N ALA A 259 -14.10 -24.71 -10.18
CA ALA A 259 -14.19 -25.74 -9.14
C ALA A 259 -13.52 -25.34 -7.81
N PHE A 260 -13.16 -24.06 -7.62
CA PHE A 260 -12.43 -23.57 -6.45
C PHE A 260 -13.24 -22.54 -5.64
N ALA A 261 -13.00 -22.50 -4.34
CA ALA A 261 -13.66 -21.59 -3.41
C ALA A 261 -12.88 -20.27 -3.28
N LEU A 262 -13.20 -19.29 -4.11
CA LEU A 262 -12.62 -17.95 -3.98
C LEU A 262 -13.12 -17.24 -2.71
N GLN A 263 -12.21 -16.53 -2.05
CA GLN A 263 -12.47 -15.69 -0.88
C GLN A 263 -12.33 -14.20 -1.19
N ILE A 264 -11.41 -13.84 -2.09
CA ILE A 264 -11.13 -12.46 -2.49
C ILE A 264 -11.35 -12.35 -4.00
N LEU A 265 -12.24 -11.43 -4.38
CA LEU A 265 -12.50 -11.10 -5.76
C LEU A 265 -12.28 -9.60 -5.95
N GLN A 266 -11.39 -9.24 -6.87
CA GLN A 266 -11.16 -7.85 -7.27
C GLN A 266 -11.50 -7.72 -8.74
N LEU A 267 -12.33 -6.76 -9.08
CA LEU A 267 -12.73 -6.47 -10.45
C LEU A 267 -12.30 -5.05 -10.79
N SER A 268 -11.39 -4.90 -11.74
CA SER A 268 -11.07 -3.62 -12.36
C SER A 268 -11.79 -3.54 -13.70
N ALA A 269 -12.95 -2.92 -13.66
CA ALA A 269 -13.87 -2.82 -14.77
C ALA A 269 -13.65 -1.54 -15.58
N ASN A 270 -13.20 -1.71 -16.83
CA ASN A 270 -13.56 -0.79 -17.92
C ASN A 270 -14.97 -1.13 -18.44
N MET A 271 -15.88 -1.53 -17.56
CA MET A 271 -17.13 -2.17 -17.99
C MET A 271 -18.06 -1.15 -18.63
N GLY A 272 -18.39 -1.41 -19.90
CA GLY A 272 -19.44 -0.76 -20.67
C GLY A 272 -20.85 -0.89 -20.08
N SER A 273 -21.07 -1.85 -19.17
CA SER A 273 -22.39 -2.16 -18.63
C SER A 273 -22.30 -2.86 -17.27
N GLY A 274 -23.17 -2.46 -16.35
CA GLY A 274 -23.35 -3.09 -15.03
C GLY A 274 -23.89 -4.53 -15.06
N GLU A 275 -24.28 -5.04 -16.23
CA GLU A 275 -24.86 -6.38 -16.41
C GLU A 275 -23.91 -7.54 -16.03
N MET A 276 -22.65 -7.23 -15.72
CA MET A 276 -21.55 -8.19 -15.62
C MET A 276 -21.22 -8.66 -14.20
N CYS A 277 -21.47 -7.83 -13.17
CA CYS A 277 -21.05 -8.20 -11.82
C CYS A 277 -21.90 -9.33 -11.23
N GLN A 278 -23.20 -9.39 -11.52
CA GLN A 278 -24.05 -10.45 -10.97
C GLN A 278 -23.65 -11.84 -11.51
N PRO A 279 -23.46 -12.06 -12.83
CA PRO A 279 -22.93 -13.33 -13.32
C PRO A 279 -21.61 -13.71 -12.66
N LEU A 280 -20.67 -12.76 -12.53
CA LEU A 280 -19.40 -13.02 -11.85
C LEU A 280 -19.57 -13.44 -10.39
N LEU A 281 -20.35 -12.69 -9.62
CA LEU A 281 -20.59 -12.99 -8.21
C LEU A 281 -21.30 -14.34 -8.03
N SER A 282 -22.19 -14.71 -8.97
CA SER A 282 -22.84 -16.03 -8.97
C SER A 282 -21.85 -17.18 -9.21
N LEU A 283 -20.75 -16.93 -9.91
CA LEU A 283 -19.67 -17.92 -10.08
C LEU A 283 -18.85 -18.10 -8.80
N PHE A 284 -18.85 -17.10 -7.91
CA PHE A 284 -18.03 -17.06 -6.70
C PHE A 284 -18.86 -16.79 -5.43
N PRO A 285 -19.79 -17.68 -5.05
CA PRO A 285 -20.70 -17.47 -3.92
C PRO A 285 -20.00 -17.37 -2.56
N ASN A 286 -18.76 -17.87 -2.45
CA ASN A 286 -17.94 -17.85 -1.23
C ASN A 286 -17.08 -16.58 -1.08
N THR A 287 -17.24 -15.60 -1.97
CA THR A 287 -16.48 -14.34 -1.91
C THR A 287 -16.77 -13.62 -0.59
N ILE A 288 -15.72 -13.34 0.18
CA ILE A 288 -15.75 -12.61 1.46
C ILE A 288 -15.36 -11.16 1.24
N HIS A 289 -14.31 -10.92 0.45
CA HIS A 289 -13.82 -9.59 0.10
C HIS A 289 -14.06 -9.33 -1.38
N PHE A 290 -14.80 -8.26 -1.67
CA PHE A 290 -15.13 -7.86 -3.03
C PHE A 290 -14.66 -6.43 -3.29
N THR A 291 -13.71 -6.25 -4.19
CA THR A 291 -13.25 -4.93 -4.65
C THR A 291 -13.73 -4.68 -6.06
N ILE A 292 -14.26 -3.49 -6.33
CA ILE A 292 -14.61 -3.07 -7.68
C ILE A 292 -14.00 -1.71 -7.97
N SER A 293 -13.34 -1.62 -9.10
CA SER A 293 -12.82 -0.38 -9.66
C SER A 293 -13.53 -0.09 -10.98
N THR A 294 -14.02 1.13 -11.17
CA THR A 294 -14.70 1.54 -12.42
C THR A 294 -14.05 2.79 -13.00
N LYS A 295 -13.76 2.79 -14.31
CA LYS A 295 -13.20 3.97 -15.01
C LYS A 295 -14.20 4.80 -15.80
N TYR A 296 -15.34 4.22 -16.20
CA TYR A 296 -16.27 4.85 -17.14
C TYR A 296 -17.69 5.02 -16.57
N LYS A 297 -18.41 6.00 -17.13
CA LYS A 297 -19.83 6.24 -16.87
C LYS A 297 -20.68 5.22 -17.61
N THR A 298 -21.05 4.15 -16.95
CA THR A 298 -21.93 3.15 -17.55
C THR A 298 -23.06 2.85 -16.57
N PRO A 299 -24.29 3.32 -16.86
CA PRO A 299 -25.39 3.10 -15.94
C PRO A 299 -25.66 1.62 -15.76
N TRP A 300 -25.99 1.21 -14.53
CA TRP A 300 -26.38 -0.16 -14.22
C TRP A 300 -27.85 -0.35 -14.63
N ARG A 301 -28.09 -0.73 -15.89
CA ARG A 301 -29.44 -1.05 -16.38
C ARG A 301 -29.60 -2.56 -16.55
N GLY A 302 -30.78 -3.07 -16.20
CA GLY A 302 -31.27 -4.37 -16.68
C GLY A 302 -30.73 -5.62 -15.99
N LEU A 303 -30.32 -5.55 -14.71
CA LEU A 303 -29.98 -6.76 -13.98
C LEU A 303 -31.25 -7.60 -13.69
N PRO A 304 -31.25 -8.91 -14.01
CA PRO A 304 -32.33 -9.82 -13.63
C PRO A 304 -32.40 -9.96 -12.09
N ASP A 305 -33.55 -10.46 -11.61
CA ASP A 305 -33.96 -10.47 -10.20
C ASP A 305 -32.84 -10.66 -9.16
N PRO A 306 -32.94 -9.98 -8.00
CA PRO A 306 -31.93 -9.97 -6.95
C PRO A 306 -31.80 -11.35 -6.29
N ASN A 307 -30.95 -12.23 -6.83
CA ASN A 307 -30.59 -13.50 -6.17
C ASN A 307 -29.30 -14.04 -6.77
N PRO A 308 -28.21 -14.11 -6.01
CA PRO A 308 -28.14 -14.93 -4.79
C PRO A 308 -27.68 -14.17 -3.53
N HIS A 309 -27.96 -14.72 -2.34
CA HIS A 309 -27.32 -14.29 -1.10
C HIS A 309 -25.79 -14.44 -1.22
N LEU A 310 -25.08 -13.32 -1.29
CA LEU A 310 -23.63 -13.33 -1.34
C LEU A 310 -23.04 -13.32 0.07
N SER A 311 -21.93 -14.04 0.25
CA SER A 311 -21.20 -14.12 1.52
C SER A 311 -20.23 -12.94 1.74
N VAL A 312 -20.36 -11.87 0.95
CA VAL A 312 -19.44 -10.73 0.98
C VAL A 312 -19.59 -9.99 2.31
N ARG A 313 -18.47 -9.89 3.03
CA ARG A 313 -18.35 -9.14 4.30
C ARG A 313 -17.66 -7.80 4.12
N THR A 314 -16.77 -7.70 3.14
CA THR A 314 -16.06 -6.47 2.82
C THR A 314 -16.30 -6.09 1.38
N LEU A 315 -16.83 -4.89 1.17
CA LEU A 315 -17.03 -4.31 -0.14
C LEU A 315 -16.18 -3.04 -0.26
N VAL A 316 -15.31 -3.00 -1.26
CA VAL A 316 -14.46 -1.85 -1.57
C VAL A 316 -14.81 -1.34 -2.96
N PHE A 317 -15.13 -0.06 -3.07
CA PHE A 317 -15.33 0.62 -4.33
C PHE A 317 -14.24 1.64 -4.58
N LEU A 318 -13.63 1.54 -5.76
CA LEU A 318 -12.59 2.42 -6.23
C LEU A 318 -13.14 3.20 -7.45
N GLY A 319 -13.52 4.44 -7.21
CA GLY A 319 -13.78 5.39 -8.28
C GLY A 319 -12.46 5.81 -8.92
N HIS A 320 -12.38 5.81 -10.24
CA HIS A 320 -11.33 6.55 -10.93
C HIS A 320 -11.97 7.74 -11.63
N GLU A 321 -11.41 8.93 -11.37
CA GLU A 321 -11.80 10.23 -11.94
C GLU A 321 -13.13 10.83 -11.45
N MET A 322 -13.27 12.15 -11.61
CA MET A 322 -14.46 12.97 -11.26
C MET A 322 -15.75 12.62 -12.02
N ARG A 323 -15.79 11.47 -12.70
CA ARG A 323 -16.86 11.08 -13.60
C ARG A 323 -17.49 9.72 -13.28
N ALA A 324 -17.12 8.99 -12.23
CA ALA A 324 -17.79 7.74 -11.86
C ALA A 324 -19.15 8.01 -11.16
N TYR A 325 -20.28 7.97 -11.88
CA TYR A 325 -21.64 8.14 -11.32
C TYR A 325 -22.29 6.82 -10.86
N CYS A 326 -21.62 5.68 -11.07
CA CYS A 326 -22.30 4.39 -11.16
C CYS A 326 -22.09 3.48 -9.94
N VAL A 327 -21.31 3.89 -8.94
CA VAL A 327 -20.96 3.04 -7.79
C VAL A 327 -22.19 2.67 -6.95
N LEU A 328 -23.13 3.59 -6.79
CA LEU A 328 -24.24 3.42 -5.87
C LEU A 328 -25.46 2.73 -6.47
N GLU A 329 -25.68 2.88 -7.78
CA GLU A 329 -26.66 2.07 -8.51
C GLU A 329 -26.36 0.57 -8.33
N MET A 330 -25.08 0.21 -8.12
CA MET A 330 -24.69 -1.16 -7.81
C MET A 330 -25.16 -1.62 -6.42
N LEU A 331 -25.10 -0.74 -5.42
CA LEU A 331 -25.63 -1.07 -4.09
C LEU A 331 -27.14 -1.31 -4.15
N ASP A 332 -27.87 -0.67 -5.07
CA ASP A 332 -29.31 -0.86 -5.26
C ASP A 332 -29.68 -2.23 -5.88
N VAL A 333 -28.74 -2.89 -6.57
CA VAL A 333 -28.98 -4.19 -7.21
C VAL A 333 -28.40 -5.37 -6.43
N LEU A 334 -27.43 -5.13 -5.53
CA LEU A 334 -26.84 -6.18 -4.72
C LEU A 334 -27.61 -6.43 -3.42
N ASN A 335 -27.66 -7.70 -3.02
CA ASN A 335 -28.16 -8.16 -1.72
C ASN A 335 -27.00 -8.78 -0.94
N LEU A 336 -26.48 -8.04 0.05
CA LEU A 336 -25.28 -8.40 0.81
C LEU A 336 -25.61 -8.50 2.31
N PRO A 337 -26.34 -9.53 2.75
CA PRO A 337 -26.84 -9.61 4.13
C PRO A 337 -25.72 -9.71 5.17
N ASN A 338 -24.54 -10.15 4.77
CA ASN A 338 -23.37 -10.32 5.64
C ASN A 338 -22.37 -9.15 5.55
N LEU A 339 -22.74 -8.03 4.91
CA LEU A 339 -21.82 -6.90 4.74
C LEU A 339 -21.50 -6.26 6.10
N GLU A 340 -20.22 -6.31 6.48
CA GLU A 340 -19.70 -5.73 7.73
C GLU A 340 -18.86 -4.48 7.48
N ARG A 341 -18.14 -4.41 6.35
CA ARG A 341 -17.26 -3.30 5.99
C ARG A 341 -17.59 -2.77 4.59
N LEU A 342 -17.77 -1.46 4.49
CA LEU A 342 -17.95 -0.73 3.24
C LEU A 342 -16.87 0.34 3.13
N GLU A 343 -16.13 0.31 2.02
CA GLU A 343 -15.09 1.29 1.71
C GLU A 343 -15.37 1.90 0.35
N LEU A 344 -15.41 3.23 0.34
CA LEU A 344 -15.72 4.03 -0.84
C LEU A 344 -14.54 4.97 -1.06
N ILE A 345 -13.84 4.82 -2.16
CA ILE A 345 -12.65 5.62 -2.51
C ILE A 345 -12.93 6.37 -3.80
N ASP A 346 -12.68 7.68 -3.83
CA ASP A 346 -12.79 8.53 -5.03
C ASP A 346 -14.16 8.47 -5.73
N CYS A 347 -15.21 8.16 -4.98
CA CYS A 347 -16.58 8.03 -5.48
C CYS A 347 -17.23 9.42 -5.59
N CYS A 348 -17.18 10.04 -6.79
CA CYS A 348 -17.87 11.29 -7.05
C CYS A 348 -19.39 11.07 -7.24
N ASN A 349 -20.22 12.05 -6.87
CA ASN A 349 -21.69 11.99 -7.00
C ASN A 349 -22.34 10.87 -6.19
N TRP A 350 -21.88 10.71 -4.96
CA TRP A 350 -22.49 9.80 -4.01
C TRP A 350 -23.88 10.32 -3.55
N ASP A 351 -24.80 9.40 -3.28
CA ASP A 351 -26.11 9.61 -2.66
C ASP A 351 -26.30 8.55 -1.56
N PHE A 352 -26.39 8.98 -0.30
CA PHE A 352 -26.59 8.06 0.83
C PHE A 352 -27.88 7.24 0.70
N ARG A 353 -28.85 7.69 -0.10
CA ARG A 353 -30.11 6.95 -0.29
C ARG A 353 -29.90 5.55 -0.84
N SER A 354 -28.87 5.32 -1.66
CA SER A 354 -28.55 3.97 -2.13
C SER A 354 -27.97 3.11 -1.00
N ILE A 355 -27.22 3.69 -0.06
CA ILE A 355 -26.79 2.98 1.15
C ILE A 355 -28.02 2.66 2.01
N ASP A 356 -28.91 3.61 2.27
CA ASP A 356 -30.15 3.39 3.01
C ASP A 356 -31.03 2.29 2.40
N SER A 357 -31.29 2.40 1.10
CA SER A 357 -31.97 1.40 0.27
C SER A 357 -31.33 0.02 0.43
N HIS A 358 -30.00 -0.05 0.31
CA HIS A 358 -29.24 -1.28 0.47
C HIS A 358 -29.34 -1.88 1.88
N MET A 359 -29.19 -1.07 2.93
CA MET A 359 -29.27 -1.51 4.32
C MET A 359 -30.66 -2.08 4.63
N LYS A 360 -31.72 -1.38 4.19
CA LYS A 360 -33.12 -1.81 4.36
C LYS A 360 -33.40 -3.12 3.62
N ARG A 361 -32.88 -3.27 2.40
CA ARG A 361 -33.11 -4.46 1.56
C ARG A 361 -32.28 -5.66 1.98
N SER A 362 -31.00 -5.47 2.30
CA SER A 362 -30.08 -6.55 2.65
C SER A 362 -30.19 -6.95 4.12
N GLY A 363 -30.70 -6.06 4.98
CA GLY A 363 -30.81 -6.30 6.43
C GLY A 363 -29.45 -6.45 7.13
N CYS A 364 -28.37 -5.99 6.50
CA CYS A 364 -27.03 -6.10 7.06
C CYS A 364 -26.81 -5.09 8.20
N ALA A 365 -25.83 -5.39 9.05
CA ALA A 365 -25.41 -4.53 10.17
C ALA A 365 -23.98 -4.06 9.93
N LEU A 366 -23.83 -2.92 9.27
CA LEU A 366 -22.52 -2.38 8.91
C LEU A 366 -21.76 -1.97 10.17
N LYS A 367 -20.50 -2.45 10.29
CA LYS A 367 -19.60 -2.20 11.42
C LYS A 367 -18.49 -1.23 11.06
N GLU A 368 -18.00 -1.26 9.82
CA GLU A 368 -16.91 -0.40 9.36
C GLU A 368 -17.33 0.37 8.10
N LEU A 369 -17.11 1.69 8.12
CA LEU A 369 -17.34 2.57 6.99
C LEU A 369 -16.09 3.42 6.76
N SER A 370 -15.52 3.35 5.57
CA SER A 370 -14.40 4.19 5.15
C SER A 370 -14.81 5.01 3.92
N LEU A 371 -14.72 6.33 4.04
CA LEU A 371 -15.05 7.31 3.02
C LEU A 371 -13.79 8.08 2.64
N GLN A 372 -13.18 7.75 1.51
CA GLN A 372 -11.92 8.35 1.06
C GLN A 372 -12.15 9.19 -0.21
N SER A 373 -11.74 10.44 -0.17
CA SER A 373 -11.89 11.42 -1.26
C SER A 373 -13.34 11.60 -1.77
N ILE A 374 -14.33 11.46 -0.88
CA ILE A 374 -15.75 11.56 -1.24
C ILE A 374 -16.29 12.98 -1.05
N ARG A 375 -17.10 13.44 -2.00
CA ARG A 375 -17.85 14.71 -1.91
C ARG A 375 -19.08 14.59 -1.03
N ILE A 376 -18.92 14.64 0.29
CA ILE A 376 -20.01 14.58 1.25
C ILE A 376 -20.16 15.88 2.03
N ARG A 377 -21.38 16.43 2.13
CA ARG A 377 -21.67 17.61 2.97
C ARG A 377 -22.08 17.18 4.38
N GLY A 378 -21.81 18.02 5.38
CA GLY A 378 -22.14 17.75 6.79
C GLY A 378 -23.58 17.25 7.04
N PRO A 379 -24.64 17.89 6.50
CA PRO A 379 -26.00 17.39 6.67
C PRO A 379 -26.23 15.99 6.10
N GLN A 380 -25.63 15.67 4.95
CA GLN A 380 -25.75 14.34 4.32
C GLN A 380 -24.98 13.29 5.11
N LEU A 381 -23.80 13.64 5.65
CA LEU A 381 -23.05 12.78 6.56
C LEU A 381 -23.88 12.47 7.82
N LEU A 382 -24.51 13.48 8.42
CA LEU A 382 -25.41 13.28 9.57
C LEU A 382 -26.56 12.32 9.24
N GLU A 383 -27.19 12.47 8.08
CA GLU A 383 -28.26 11.56 7.62
C GLU A 383 -27.74 10.13 7.41
N LEU A 384 -26.56 9.96 6.82
CA LEU A 384 -25.90 8.67 6.68
C LEU A 384 -25.58 8.02 8.04
N LEU A 385 -25.05 8.78 9.00
CA LEU A 385 -24.71 8.22 10.31
C LEU A 385 -25.97 7.80 11.10
N ARG A 386 -27.11 8.47 10.91
CA ARG A 386 -28.39 8.09 11.53
C ARG A 386 -28.88 6.71 11.08
N ILE A 387 -28.61 6.32 9.84
CA ILE A 387 -29.04 5.02 9.30
C ILE A 387 -28.04 3.89 9.61
N LEU A 388 -26.90 4.19 10.23
CA LEU A 388 -25.83 3.23 10.57
C LEU A 388 -25.58 3.13 12.09
N PRO A 389 -26.59 2.80 12.91
CA PRO A 389 -26.44 2.80 14.37
C PRO A 389 -25.46 1.72 14.90
N THR A 390 -25.16 0.70 14.09
CA THR A 390 -24.25 -0.40 14.43
C THR A 390 -22.79 -0.11 14.13
N LEU A 391 -22.46 1.08 13.63
CA LEU A 391 -21.11 1.40 13.19
C LEU A 391 -20.13 1.43 14.37
N GLU A 392 -19.07 0.64 14.26
CA GLU A 392 -17.99 0.52 15.24
C GLU A 392 -16.74 1.29 14.81
N LYS A 393 -16.50 1.38 13.49
CA LYS A 393 -15.36 2.11 12.91
C LYS A 393 -15.82 3.06 11.80
N LEU A 394 -15.40 4.31 11.90
CA LEU A 394 -15.66 5.33 10.91
C LEU A 394 -14.34 5.95 10.47
N GLU A 395 -14.05 5.92 9.18
CA GLU A 395 -12.89 6.57 8.59
C GLU A 395 -13.36 7.56 7.53
N ILE A 396 -12.93 8.81 7.65
CA ILE A 396 -13.24 9.88 6.70
C ILE A 396 -11.94 10.55 6.28
N ILE A 397 -11.47 10.22 5.08
CA ILE A 397 -10.29 10.81 4.47
C ILE A 397 -10.78 11.78 3.39
N GLY A 398 -10.79 13.07 3.68
CA GLY A 398 -11.14 14.12 2.72
C GLY A 398 -10.09 14.26 1.62
N SER A 399 -10.52 14.71 0.44
CA SER A 399 -9.58 15.16 -0.59
C SER A 399 -9.29 16.65 -0.41
N TRP A 400 -8.08 17.05 -0.76
CA TRP A 400 -7.60 18.44 -0.69
C TRP A 400 -8.47 19.44 -1.48
N GLN A 401 -9.19 18.96 -2.48
CA GLN A 401 -9.92 19.79 -3.43
C GLN A 401 -11.39 19.98 -3.03
N ILE A 402 -11.87 19.27 -1.99
CA ILE A 402 -13.27 19.28 -1.62
C ILE A 402 -13.41 19.86 -0.21
N PRO A 403 -13.92 21.09 -0.08
CA PRO A 403 -14.08 21.70 1.23
C PRO A 403 -15.14 20.95 2.07
N ASN A 404 -14.75 20.62 3.30
CA ASN A 404 -15.56 20.72 4.51
C ASN A 404 -16.76 19.77 4.67
N SER A 405 -16.47 18.48 4.74
CA SER A 405 -17.48 17.45 5.05
C SER A 405 -17.90 17.39 6.51
N ILE A 406 -17.01 17.75 7.44
CA ILE A 406 -17.25 17.61 8.89
C ILE A 406 -17.43 19.00 9.50
N THR A 407 -18.65 19.25 9.99
CA THR A 407 -19.05 20.51 10.65
C THR A 407 -19.28 20.28 12.14
N ASP A 408 -19.43 21.35 12.92
CA ASP A 408 -19.82 21.26 14.34
C ASP A 408 -21.05 20.38 14.57
N ALA A 409 -22.04 20.46 13.69
CA ALA A 409 -23.24 19.64 13.78
C ALA A 409 -22.94 18.13 13.70
N VAL A 410 -21.97 17.72 12.87
CA VAL A 410 -21.53 16.31 12.78
C VAL A 410 -20.88 15.89 14.09
N ILE A 411 -19.96 16.70 14.61
CA ILE A 411 -19.24 16.43 15.86
C ILE A 411 -20.20 16.37 17.05
N LEU A 412 -21.12 17.32 17.16
CA LEU A 412 -22.15 17.32 18.21
C LEU A 412 -23.08 16.11 18.12
N GLY A 413 -23.41 15.66 16.90
CA GLY A 413 -24.20 14.43 16.71
C GLY A 413 -23.46 13.16 17.15
N LEU A 414 -22.13 13.17 17.13
CA LEU A 414 -21.32 12.12 17.74
C LEU A 414 -21.24 12.30 19.26
N GLY A 415 -21.28 13.51 19.79
CA GLY A 415 -21.09 13.81 21.21
C GLY A 415 -22.30 13.59 22.14
N PRO A 416 -22.35 14.32 23.28
CA PRO A 416 -23.38 14.20 24.30
C PRO A 416 -24.74 14.62 23.77
N THR A 417 -25.54 13.62 23.45
CA THR A 417 -26.96 13.76 23.19
C THR A 417 -27.66 12.62 23.93
N ASP A 418 -28.95 12.78 24.25
CA ASP A 418 -29.73 11.71 24.88
C ASP A 418 -29.74 10.40 24.06
N LYS A 419 -29.44 10.51 22.75
CA LYS A 419 -29.33 9.40 21.80
C LYS A 419 -28.16 9.66 20.83
N PRO A 420 -26.91 9.33 21.21
CA PRO A 420 -25.77 9.53 20.33
C PRO A 420 -25.94 8.74 19.04
N LEU A 421 -25.60 9.35 17.90
CA LEU A 421 -25.83 8.75 16.57
C LEU A 421 -25.16 7.39 16.42
N LEU A 422 -23.93 7.27 16.93
CA LEU A 422 -23.11 6.07 16.84
C LEU A 422 -22.68 5.62 18.24
N SER A 423 -23.59 5.03 19.00
CA SER A 423 -23.29 4.57 20.37
C SER A 423 -22.24 3.46 20.42
N SER A 424 -22.05 2.74 19.31
CA SER A 424 -21.08 1.63 19.18
C SER A 424 -19.71 2.04 18.65
N LEU A 425 -19.50 3.32 18.31
CA LEU A 425 -18.26 3.79 17.70
C LEU A 425 -17.07 3.64 18.66
N THR A 426 -16.09 2.82 18.27
CA THR A 426 -14.86 2.54 19.02
C THR A 426 -13.60 3.03 18.32
N ASN A 427 -13.66 3.21 16.99
CA ASN A 427 -12.58 3.76 16.20
C ASN A 427 -13.11 4.86 15.28
N TRP A 428 -12.44 6.01 15.32
CA TRP A 428 -12.74 7.11 14.42
C TRP A 428 -11.44 7.67 13.86
N VAL A 429 -11.36 7.69 12.53
CA VAL A 429 -10.26 8.26 11.77
C VAL A 429 -10.80 9.42 10.95
N MET A 430 -10.16 10.58 11.04
CA MET A 430 -10.43 11.68 10.12
C MET A 430 -9.13 12.30 9.60
N HIS A 431 -9.01 12.41 8.27
CA HIS A 431 -7.94 13.13 7.58
C HIS A 431 -8.53 14.18 6.62
N GLY A 432 -7.98 15.40 6.52
CA GLY A 432 -8.44 16.44 5.58
C GLY A 432 -8.82 17.79 6.21
N THR A 433 -9.63 18.59 5.50
CA THR A 433 -10.08 19.94 5.91
C THR A 433 -11.47 19.93 6.54
N TYR A 434 -11.67 20.74 7.59
CA TYR A 434 -12.86 20.70 8.46
C TYR A 434 -13.39 22.07 8.92
N LEU A 435 -14.67 22.13 9.29
CA LEU A 435 -15.38 23.34 9.77
C LEU A 435 -15.95 23.22 11.19
N PHE A 436 -15.45 22.32 12.03
CA PHE A 436 -15.86 22.26 13.43
C PHE A 436 -14.93 23.09 14.31
N SER A 437 -15.40 23.74 15.37
CA SER A 437 -14.56 24.40 16.36
C SER A 437 -13.77 23.38 17.19
N THR A 438 -12.57 23.75 17.65
CA THR A 438 -11.75 22.88 18.52
C THR A 438 -12.49 22.56 19.81
N ASP A 439 -13.23 23.51 20.38
CA ASP A 439 -14.05 23.30 21.57
C ASP A 439 -15.13 22.24 21.37
N THR A 440 -15.79 22.24 20.20
CA THR A 440 -16.79 21.22 19.87
C THR A 440 -16.17 19.83 19.82
N LEU A 441 -14.97 19.71 19.21
CA LEU A 441 -14.25 18.45 19.13
C LEU A 441 -13.83 17.97 20.52
N LEU A 442 -13.20 18.83 21.31
CA LEU A 442 -12.76 18.49 22.67
C LEU A 442 -13.94 18.08 23.55
N HIS A 443 -15.05 18.82 23.51
CA HIS A 443 -16.25 18.45 24.26
C HIS A 443 -16.81 17.08 23.86
N MET A 444 -16.81 16.75 22.56
CA MET A 444 -17.21 15.43 22.07
C MET A 444 -16.26 14.33 22.57
N LEU A 445 -14.95 14.56 22.52
CA LEU A 445 -13.94 13.61 22.99
C LEU A 445 -14.00 13.40 24.50
N GLU A 446 -14.08 14.48 25.28
CA GLU A 446 -14.23 14.46 26.75
C GLU A 446 -15.47 13.66 27.15
N TYR A 447 -16.59 13.88 26.47
CA TYR A 447 -17.82 13.14 26.74
C TYR A 447 -17.72 11.65 26.39
N ARG A 448 -17.18 11.31 25.21
CA ARG A 448 -17.12 9.92 24.74
C ARG A 448 -16.05 9.09 25.42
N PHE A 449 -14.91 9.71 25.73
CA PHE A 449 -13.68 9.02 26.07
C PHE A 449 -13.10 9.45 27.42
N GLY A 450 -13.72 10.40 28.11
CA GLY A 450 -13.39 10.74 29.49
C GLY A 450 -13.80 9.65 30.49
N ASP A 451 -13.35 9.79 31.74
CA ASP A 451 -13.56 8.82 32.84
C ASP A 451 -15.04 8.64 33.26
N GLY A 452 -15.97 9.37 32.64
CA GLY A 452 -17.39 9.38 32.95
C GLY A 452 -18.14 8.17 32.40
N LYS A 453 -17.95 6.97 33.00
CA LYS A 453 -18.81 5.75 33.11
C LYS A 453 -19.88 5.35 32.06
N GLN A 454 -20.15 6.07 30.98
CA GLN A 454 -21.30 5.82 30.10
C GLN A 454 -20.96 5.21 28.74
N CYS A 455 -19.72 5.30 28.27
CA CYS A 455 -19.30 4.71 26.99
C CYS A 455 -18.28 3.59 27.19
N ARG A 456 -18.35 2.55 26.36
CA ARG A 456 -17.36 1.46 26.32
C ARG A 456 -15.96 2.05 26.14
N THR A 457 -14.95 1.46 26.79
CA THR A 457 -13.55 1.88 26.65
C THR A 457 -13.17 1.93 25.17
N PRO A 458 -12.77 3.09 24.63
CA PRO A 458 -12.34 3.21 23.24
C PRO A 458 -11.06 2.42 23.01
N THR A 459 -10.92 1.86 21.80
CA THR A 459 -9.72 1.09 21.44
C THR A 459 -8.67 2.01 20.81
N VAL A 460 -9.04 2.90 19.89
CA VAL A 460 -8.12 3.86 19.20
C VAL A 460 -8.92 5.01 18.57
N VAL A 461 -8.45 6.25 18.68
CA VAL A 461 -9.02 7.42 17.98
C VAL A 461 -7.89 8.16 17.27
N ASP A 462 -7.62 7.85 16.01
CA ASP A 462 -6.55 8.52 15.26
C ASP A 462 -7.13 9.75 14.54
N ILE A 463 -6.79 10.95 15.02
CA ILE A 463 -7.30 12.21 14.47
C ILE A 463 -6.15 12.94 13.79
N ILE A 464 -6.05 12.82 12.47
CA ILE A 464 -5.00 13.47 11.69
C ILE A 464 -5.54 14.77 11.10
N LEU A 465 -5.25 15.88 11.78
CA LEU A 465 -5.72 17.21 11.39
C LEU A 465 -4.62 17.92 10.62
N ARG A 466 -4.83 18.09 9.31
CA ARG A 466 -3.92 18.85 8.44
C ARG A 466 -4.44 20.27 8.26
N ASP A 467 -3.53 21.22 8.02
CA ASP A 467 -3.83 22.64 7.72
C ASP A 467 -4.58 23.42 8.82
N ARG A 468 -4.44 23.01 10.08
CA ARG A 468 -5.03 23.72 11.21
C ARG A 468 -4.00 24.07 12.26
N SER A 469 -3.93 25.36 12.61
CA SER A 469 -3.21 25.79 13.80
C SER A 469 -4.05 25.51 15.04
N PHE A 470 -3.47 24.77 15.98
CA PHE A 470 -3.99 24.63 17.33
C PHE A 470 -3.27 25.62 18.24
N SER A 471 -4.00 26.23 19.17
CA SER A 471 -3.34 26.96 20.24
C SER A 471 -2.61 25.98 21.15
N VAL A 472 -1.59 26.46 21.89
CA VAL A 472 -0.91 25.65 22.91
C VAL A 472 -1.92 25.10 23.93
N ALA A 473 -2.92 25.90 24.31
CA ALA A 473 -3.98 25.49 25.22
C ALA A 473 -4.81 24.32 24.66
N ASP A 474 -5.08 24.29 23.35
CA ASP A 474 -5.79 23.16 22.73
C ASP A 474 -4.95 21.88 22.82
N LEU A 475 -3.65 21.96 22.52
CA LEU A 475 -2.72 20.84 22.60
C LEU A 475 -2.61 20.29 24.03
N GLU A 476 -2.55 21.18 25.03
CA GLU A 476 -2.56 20.81 26.44
C GLU A 476 -3.86 20.09 26.81
N ARG A 477 -5.02 20.56 26.32
CA ARG A 477 -6.31 19.90 26.53
C ARG A 477 -6.37 18.53 25.87
N PHE A 478 -5.86 18.37 24.65
CA PHE A 478 -5.77 17.07 24.00
C PHE A 478 -4.84 16.11 24.76
N ALA A 479 -3.70 16.59 25.24
CA ALA A 479 -2.76 15.80 26.02
C ALA A 479 -3.31 15.39 27.39
N ALA A 480 -4.25 16.17 27.95
CA ALA A 480 -4.93 15.89 29.20
C ALA A 480 -6.07 14.88 29.08
N LEU A 481 -6.49 14.50 27.87
CA LEU A 481 -7.49 13.46 27.69
C LEU A 481 -6.95 12.12 28.24
N PRO A 482 -7.72 11.42 29.10
CA PRO A 482 -7.23 10.20 29.74
C PRO A 482 -6.88 9.15 28.68
N ALA A 483 -5.67 8.62 28.76
CA ALA A 483 -5.17 7.52 27.92
C ALA A 483 -5.81 6.18 28.32
N ALA A 484 -7.15 6.14 28.44
CA ALA A 484 -7.94 5.00 28.90
C ALA A 484 -7.98 3.87 27.85
N GLY A 485 -6.81 3.39 27.44
CA GLY A 485 -6.59 2.33 26.45
C GLY A 485 -6.54 2.81 24.99
N GLY A 486 -7.14 3.96 24.69
CA GLY A 486 -7.12 4.56 23.35
C GLY A 486 -5.92 5.48 23.12
N ARG A 487 -5.33 5.41 21.92
CA ARG A 487 -4.37 6.41 21.44
C ARG A 487 -5.13 7.52 20.71
N VAL A 488 -5.00 8.75 21.18
CA VAL A 488 -5.33 9.95 20.40
C VAL A 488 -4.05 10.40 19.71
N SER A 489 -3.88 10.03 18.44
CA SER A 489 -2.76 10.50 17.63
C SER A 489 -3.19 11.78 16.93
N LEU A 490 -2.52 12.90 17.24
CA LEU A 490 -2.61 14.13 16.47
C LEU A 490 -1.35 14.24 15.63
N GLU A 491 -1.48 14.07 14.31
CA GLU A 491 -0.38 14.34 13.38
C GLU A 491 -0.59 15.71 12.74
N PHE A 492 0.37 16.60 12.98
CA PHE A 492 0.45 17.91 12.33
C PHE A 492 1.33 17.76 11.10
N LEU A 493 0.74 18.00 9.94
CA LEU A 493 1.49 18.18 8.70
C LEU A 493 1.43 19.66 8.37
N ASP A 494 2.39 20.39 8.93
CA ASP A 494 2.71 21.73 8.50
C ASP A 494 3.91 21.58 7.54
N GLU A 495 3.70 21.73 6.23
CA GLU A 495 4.80 21.64 5.26
C GLU A 495 5.86 22.74 5.49
N ASP A 496 5.53 23.78 6.26
CA ASP A 496 6.37 24.96 6.50
C ASP A 496 6.83 25.17 7.96
N ARG A 497 6.47 24.29 8.92
CA ARG A 497 6.97 24.37 10.31
C ARG A 497 7.40 23.02 10.86
N GLN A 498 8.70 22.91 11.14
CA GLN A 498 9.34 21.79 11.85
C GLN A 498 8.86 21.66 13.29
#